data_AF-A0A373A614-F1
#
_entry.id   AF-A0A373A614-F1
#
_cell.length_a   1.000
_cell.length_b   1.000
_cell.length_c   1.000
_cell.angle_alpha   90.00
_cell.angle_beta   90.00
_cell.angle_gamma   90.00
#
_symmetry.space_group_name_H-M   'P 1'
#
loop_
_entity.id
_entity.type
_entity.pdbx_description
1 polymer ?
#
loop_
_entity_poly.entity_id
_entity_poly.type
_entity_poly.pdbx_seq_one_letter_code
_entity_poly.pdbx_strand_id
1 'polypeptide(L)'
;MDDRPDVTSAPAEGPDDQEVVALYALVAERLKQAHARVHALNVSADAKTALTRQLLIVTETAKRDLPEAARRLSRFVHDLDEGPPPLD
;
A
#
# COMPACT_ATOMS: atom_id res chain seq x y z
N MET A 1 -40.43 -28.59 -18.65
CA MET A 1 -40.51 -27.74 -17.47
C MET A 1 -39.12 -27.67 -16.90
N ASP A 2 -38.57 -26.49 -17.02
CA ASP A 2 -37.21 -26.06 -16.70
C ASP A 2 -36.91 -26.26 -15.22
N ASP A 3 -35.90 -27.06 -14.90
CA ASP A 3 -35.21 -26.96 -13.62
C ASP A 3 -33.83 -26.36 -13.92
N ARG A 4 -33.76 -25.04 -13.74
CA ARG A 4 -32.58 -24.21 -13.96
C ARG A 4 -31.45 -24.68 -13.05
N PRO A 5 -30.18 -24.68 -13.51
CA PRO A 5 -29.07 -24.88 -12.61
C PRO A 5 -29.07 -23.74 -11.58
N ASP A 6 -29.08 -24.12 -10.30
CA ASP A 6 -28.84 -23.24 -9.17
C ASP A 6 -27.54 -22.48 -9.43
N VAL A 7 -27.71 -21.20 -9.68
CA VAL A 7 -26.63 -20.25 -9.96
C VAL A 7 -25.71 -20.26 -8.76
N THR A 8 -24.47 -20.74 -8.99
CA THR A 8 -23.27 -20.24 -8.33
C THR A 8 -23.48 -19.88 -6.86
N SER A 9 -23.27 -20.87 -5.99
CA SER A 9 -22.67 -20.61 -4.68
C SER A 9 -21.32 -19.94 -4.91
N ALA A 10 -21.32 -18.66 -5.27
CA ALA A 10 -20.21 -17.79 -4.99
C ALA A 10 -20.19 -17.71 -3.46
N PRO A 11 -19.07 -18.00 -2.79
CA PRO A 11 -18.95 -17.60 -1.41
C PRO A 11 -19.27 -16.10 -1.40
N ALA A 12 -20.19 -15.69 -0.55
CA ALA A 12 -20.36 -14.29 -0.23
C ALA A 12 -19.05 -13.85 0.42
N GLU A 13 -18.08 -13.46 -0.42
CA GLU A 13 -16.97 -12.62 0.00
C GLU A 13 -17.67 -11.40 0.61
N GLY A 14 -17.54 -11.24 1.91
CA GLY A 14 -18.20 -10.14 2.60
C GLY A 14 -17.74 -8.82 1.98
N PRO A 15 -18.55 -7.76 2.02
CA PRO A 15 -18.07 -6.42 1.63
C PRO A 15 -16.75 -6.07 2.36
N ASP A 16 -16.54 -6.65 3.53
CA ASP A 16 -15.36 -6.57 4.36
C ASP A 16 -14.10 -7.12 3.64
N ASP A 17 -14.18 -8.28 2.98
CA ASP A 17 -13.08 -8.87 2.23
C ASP A 17 -12.70 -8.01 1.02
N GLN A 18 -13.70 -7.45 0.33
CA GLN A 18 -13.48 -6.62 -0.85
C GLN A 18 -12.85 -5.27 -0.49
N GLU A 19 -13.24 -4.68 0.64
CA GLU A 19 -12.63 -3.46 1.18
C GLU A 19 -11.19 -3.72 1.66
N VAL A 20 -10.94 -4.87 2.30
CA VAL A 20 -9.59 -5.32 2.68
C VAL A 20 -8.71 -5.55 1.44
N VAL A 21 -9.23 -6.18 0.39
CA VAL A 21 -8.51 -6.37 -0.88
C VAL A 21 -8.20 -5.03 -1.53
N ALA A 22 -9.14 -4.08 -1.56
CA ALA A 22 -8.91 -2.74 -2.09
C ALA A 22 -7.84 -1.98 -1.30
N LEU A 23 -7.87 -2.04 0.03
CA LEU A 23 -6.85 -1.44 0.89
C LEU A 23 -5.49 -2.10 0.70
N TYR A 24 -5.44 -3.43 0.55
CA TYR A 24 -4.18 -4.14 0.28
C TYR A 24 -3.60 -3.75 -1.07
N ALA A 25 -4.42 -3.69 -2.12
CA ALA A 25 -4.00 -3.23 -3.45
C ALA A 25 -3.48 -1.78 -3.41
N LEU A 26 -4.17 -0.90 -2.67
CA LEU A 26 -3.76 0.48 -2.46
C LEU A 26 -2.41 0.59 -1.72
N VAL A 27 -2.18 -0.24 -0.70
CA VAL A 27 -0.89 -0.34 0.00
C VAL A 27 0.20 -0.81 -0.96
N ALA A 28 -0.06 -1.86 -1.75
CA ALA A 28 0.89 -2.42 -2.71
C ALA A 28 1.31 -1.39 -3.78
N GLU A 29 0.35 -0.66 -4.37
CA GLU A 29 0.65 0.39 -5.35
C GLU A 29 1.48 1.53 -4.75
N ARG A 30 1.16 1.97 -3.53
CA ARG A 30 1.97 2.99 -2.82
C ARG A 30 3.37 2.47 -2.52
N LEU A 31 3.53 1.19 -2.19
CA LEU A 31 4.83 0.57 -1.92
C LEU A 31 5.70 0.57 -3.20
N LYS A 32 5.08 0.24 -4.33
CA LYS A 32 5.72 0.28 -5.65
C LYS A 32 6.12 1.71 -6.05
N GLN A 33 5.25 2.69 -5.82
CA GLN A 33 5.59 4.11 -6.03
C GLN A 33 6.76 4.54 -5.15
N ALA A 34 6.76 4.18 -3.85
CA ALA A 34 7.89 4.47 -2.96
C ALA A 34 9.19 3.85 -3.49
N HIS A 35 9.18 2.58 -3.90
CA HIS A 35 10.36 1.92 -4.49
C HIS A 35 10.84 2.62 -5.76
N ALA A 36 9.92 2.97 -6.67
CA ALA A 36 10.26 3.67 -7.90
C ALA A 36 10.88 5.05 -7.61
N ARG A 37 10.34 5.78 -6.64
CA ARG A 37 10.87 7.07 -6.17
C ARG A 37 12.26 6.93 -5.58
N VAL A 38 12.49 5.95 -4.70
CA VAL A 38 13.81 5.67 -4.12
C VAL A 38 14.82 5.25 -5.18
N HIS A 39 14.38 4.59 -6.23
CA HIS A 39 15.24 4.23 -7.33
C HIS A 39 15.54 5.44 -8.25
N ALA A 40 14.58 6.34 -8.44
CA ALA A 40 14.73 7.57 -9.21
C ALA A 40 15.55 8.64 -8.46
N LEU A 41 15.34 8.78 -7.14
CA LEU A 41 16.20 9.56 -6.26
C LEU A 41 17.52 8.82 -6.13
N ASN A 42 18.59 9.38 -6.69
CA ASN A 42 19.94 8.81 -6.56
C ASN A 42 20.52 9.07 -5.15
N VAL A 43 19.77 8.67 -4.11
CA VAL A 43 20.11 8.87 -2.70
C VAL A 43 21.18 7.90 -2.22
N SER A 44 21.94 8.34 -1.21
CA SER A 44 23.00 7.58 -0.55
C SER A 44 22.49 6.23 -0.03
N ALA A 45 23.41 5.25 0.06
CA ALA A 45 23.09 3.89 0.54
C ALA A 45 22.45 3.87 1.95
N ASP A 46 22.81 4.83 2.80
CA ASP A 46 22.22 5.00 4.14
C ASP A 46 20.73 5.37 4.06
N ALA A 47 20.36 6.32 3.19
CA ALA A 47 18.97 6.69 2.95
C ALA A 47 18.16 5.51 2.37
N LYS A 48 18.72 4.76 1.41
CA LYS A 48 18.07 3.55 0.88
C LYS A 48 17.80 2.52 1.98
N THR A 49 18.72 2.36 2.91
CA THR A 49 18.57 1.44 4.06
C THR A 49 17.48 1.92 5.02
N ALA A 50 17.45 3.23 5.33
CA ALA A 50 16.40 3.84 6.14
C ALA A 50 15.01 3.68 5.49
N LEU A 51 14.90 3.96 4.18
CA LEU A 51 13.69 3.77 3.38
C LEU A 51 13.21 2.32 3.39
N THR A 52 14.12 1.36 3.20
CA THR A 52 13.80 -0.08 3.24
C THR A 52 13.30 -0.51 4.63
N ARG A 53 13.94 -0.03 5.69
CA ARG A 53 13.52 -0.30 7.07
C ARG A 53 12.14 0.26 7.36
N GLN A 54 11.87 1.47 6.89
CA GLN A 54 10.58 2.13 7.05
C GLN A 54 9.47 1.38 6.31
N LEU A 55 9.78 0.84 5.13
CA LEU A 55 8.89 -0.04 4.38
C LEU A 55 8.54 -1.32 5.17
N LEU A 56 9.53 -1.97 5.77
CA LEU A 56 9.31 -3.18 6.58
C LEU A 56 8.40 -2.90 7.79
N ILE A 57 8.59 -1.76 8.46
CA ILE A 57 7.72 -1.35 9.57
C ILE A 57 6.28 -1.16 9.07
N VAL A 58 6.09 -0.48 7.93
CA VAL A 58 4.76 -0.29 7.33
C VAL A 58 4.13 -1.61 6.93
N THR A 59 4.87 -2.58 6.39
CA THR A 59 4.35 -3.90 6.03
C THR A 59 3.94 -4.72 7.27
N GLU A 60 4.72 -4.66 8.34
CA GLU A 60 4.34 -5.29 9.61
C GLU A 60 3.13 -4.61 10.24
N THR A 61 3.01 -3.28 10.13
CA THR A 61 1.79 -2.56 10.51
C THR A 61 0.64 -2.96 9.61
N ALA A 62 0.82 -3.13 8.29
CA ALA A 62 -0.24 -3.52 7.37
C ALA A 62 -0.86 -4.88 7.71
N LYS A 63 -0.08 -5.78 8.31
CA LYS A 63 -0.55 -7.08 8.81
C LYS A 63 -1.44 -6.98 10.06
N ARG A 64 -1.37 -5.88 10.80
CA ARG A 64 -2.15 -5.62 12.03
C ARG A 64 -3.26 -4.58 11.80
N ASP A 65 -2.90 -3.49 11.16
CA ASP A 65 -3.71 -2.31 10.85
C ASP A 65 -3.41 -1.82 9.43
N LEU A 66 -4.10 -2.44 8.47
CA LEU A 66 -4.07 -2.07 7.06
C LEU A 66 -4.40 -0.58 6.78
N PRO A 67 -5.43 0.05 7.39
CA PRO A 67 -5.74 1.45 7.12
C PRO A 67 -4.68 2.42 7.68
N GLU A 68 -4.10 2.11 8.85
CA GLU A 68 -3.01 2.90 9.44
C GLU A 68 -1.75 2.84 8.56
N ALA A 69 -1.39 1.64 8.09
CA ALA A 69 -0.27 1.44 7.19
C ALA A 69 -0.46 2.21 5.87
N ALA A 70 -1.67 2.17 5.29
CA ALA A 70 -2.00 2.91 4.08
C ALA A 70 -1.83 4.42 4.25
N ARG A 71 -2.28 5.01 5.38
CA ARG A 71 -2.10 6.44 5.69
C ARG A 71 -0.63 6.80 5.85
N ARG A 72 0.11 6.00 6.63
CA ARG A 72 1.53 6.25 6.90
C ARG A 72 2.37 6.18 5.62
N LEU A 73 2.09 5.20 4.77
CA LEU A 73 2.74 5.04 3.47
C LEU A 73 2.38 6.18 2.52
N SER A 74 1.12 6.63 2.52
CA SER A 74 0.69 7.77 1.69
C SER A 74 1.44 9.04 2.06
N ARG A 75 1.62 9.33 3.36
CA ARG A 75 2.38 10.48 3.83
C ARG A 75 3.86 10.37 3.47
N PHE A 76 4.42 9.17 3.55
CA PHE A 76 5.80 8.92 3.16
C PHE A 76 6.06 9.13 1.68
N VAL A 77 5.19 8.61 0.81
CA VAL A 77 5.30 8.83 -0.64
C VAL A 77 5.13 10.30 -0.99
N HIS A 78 4.25 11.02 -0.28
CA HIS A 78 4.06 12.45 -0.45
C HIS A 78 5.30 13.26 -0.03
N ASP A 79 5.91 12.95 1.12
CA ASP A 79 7.16 13.57 1.58
C ASP A 79 8.32 13.35 0.59
N LEU A 80 8.37 12.16 -0.02
CA LEU A 80 9.30 11.85 -1.11
C LEU A 80 8.97 12.56 -2.44
N ASP A 81 7.72 13.00 -2.63
CA ASP A 81 7.25 13.67 -3.84
C ASP A 81 7.40 15.18 -3.78
N GLU A 82 7.07 15.80 -2.66
CA GLU A 82 7.19 17.24 -2.47
C GLU A 82 8.65 17.71 -2.50
N GLY A 83 9.61 16.82 -2.27
CA GLY A 83 10.99 17.23 -2.01
C GLY A 83 11.06 18.08 -0.73
N PRO A 84 12.25 18.48 -0.26
CA PRO A 84 12.33 19.41 0.86
C PRO A 84 11.46 20.64 0.54
N PRO A 85 10.55 21.07 1.45
CA PRO A 85 9.75 22.25 1.19
C PRO A 85 10.68 23.42 0.87
N PRO A 86 10.33 24.30 -0.09
CA PRO A 86 11.13 25.49 -0.33
C PRO A 86 11.24 26.24 1.00
N LEU A 87 12.45 26.29 1.54
CA LEU A 87 12.79 27.24 2.58
C LEU A 87 12.58 28.63 1.97
N ASP A 88 11.52 29.31 2.41
CA ASP A 88 11.38 30.76 2.26
C ASP A 88 12.42 31.46 3.14
#